data_AF-A0AAD2JFW2-F1
#
_entry.id   AF-A0AAD2JFW2-F1
#
_cell.length_a   1.000
_cell.length_b   1.000
_cell.length_c   1.000
_cell.angle_alpha   90.00
_cell.angle_beta   90.00
_cell.angle_gamma   90.00
#
_symmetry.space_group_name_H-M   'P 1'
#
loop_
_entity.id
_entity.type
_entity.pdbx_description
1 polymer ?
#
loop_
_entity_poly.entity_id
_entity_poly.type
_entity_poly.pdbx_seq_one_letter_code
_entity_poly.pdbx_strand_id
1 'polypeptide(L)'
;MQNQYDQDPPERSGTTEQRWGPAESLFARLRRQRTLLAAADALAQEGLGDLWSRALRAYTGASDRVVSVDGNAEAATLAWLKPRGVISLLVAETCDDSDTVEHLAAALAAMNAVTLTLDEARARRLERLLRALATLVPDAFAELPAAPHTHYPAGAATAFLTPGLLYRDWAPPKVLPVHDRDDDERLALLTLYGRIHQLDVRS
;
A
#
# COMPACT_ATOMS: atom_id res chain seq x y z
N MET A 1 -6.20 34.99 -22.36
CA MET A 1 -6.09 33.98 -21.29
C MET A 1 -6.43 32.65 -21.95
N GLN A 2 -5.43 31.79 -22.14
CA GLN A 2 -5.54 30.56 -22.93
C GLN A 2 -5.59 29.38 -21.98
N ASN A 3 -6.55 28.48 -22.22
CA ASN A 3 -6.91 27.34 -21.37
C ASN A 3 -5.69 26.48 -21.02
N GLN A 4 -5.38 26.39 -19.73
CA GLN A 4 -4.28 25.60 -19.17
C GLN A 4 -4.68 24.14 -18.88
N TYR A 5 -5.81 23.67 -19.44
CA TYR A 5 -6.40 22.36 -19.12
C TYR A 5 -6.32 21.31 -20.25
N ASP A 6 -5.71 21.64 -21.39
CA ASP A 6 -5.49 20.70 -22.51
C ASP A 6 -4.04 20.20 -22.56
N GLN A 7 -3.49 19.79 -21.40
CA GLN A 7 -2.26 19.01 -21.41
C GLN A 7 -2.65 17.54 -21.42
N ASP A 8 -2.31 16.85 -22.51
CA ASP A 8 -2.39 15.40 -22.57
C ASP A 8 -1.69 14.81 -21.34
N PRO A 9 -2.28 13.80 -20.67
CA PRO A 9 -1.66 13.19 -19.51
C PRO A 9 -0.25 12.73 -19.92
N PRO A 10 0.79 13.06 -19.14
CA PRO A 10 2.16 12.73 -19.51
C PRO A 10 2.25 11.23 -19.76
N GLU A 11 2.84 10.86 -20.89
CA GLU A 11 3.07 9.45 -21.19
C GLU A 11 3.86 8.82 -20.04
N ARG A 12 3.42 7.65 -19.57
CA ARG A 12 4.10 6.87 -18.50
C ARG A 12 5.59 6.64 -18.78
N SER A 13 6.03 6.78 -20.04
CA SER A 13 7.41 6.70 -20.49
C SER A 13 8.31 7.86 -20.05
N GLY A 14 7.73 8.98 -19.64
CA GLY A 14 8.46 10.21 -19.27
C GLY A 14 8.57 10.48 -17.77
N THR A 15 7.98 9.66 -16.90
CA THR A 15 8.01 9.87 -15.45
C THR A 15 9.00 8.92 -14.78
N THR A 16 9.56 9.30 -13.62
CA THR A 16 10.44 8.47 -12.76
C THR A 16 9.81 7.15 -12.28
N GLU A 17 8.58 6.89 -12.71
CA GLU A 17 7.57 6.00 -12.15
C GLU A 17 7.33 4.77 -13.04
N GLN A 18 8.00 4.73 -14.21
CA GLN A 18 7.84 3.75 -15.28
C GLN A 18 8.17 2.30 -14.86
N ARG A 19 8.84 2.11 -13.71
CA ARG A 19 9.25 0.79 -13.19
C ARG A 19 8.31 0.23 -12.12
N TRP A 20 7.32 1.01 -11.68
CA TRP A 20 6.44 0.59 -10.59
C TRP A 20 5.24 -0.18 -11.12
N GLY A 21 4.98 -1.34 -10.54
CA GLY A 21 3.85 -2.15 -10.93
C GLY A 21 3.37 -3.07 -9.81
N PRO A 22 2.08 -3.44 -9.80
CA PRO A 22 1.56 -4.46 -8.90
C PRO A 22 2.27 -5.80 -9.12
N ALA A 23 2.38 -6.61 -8.08
CA ALA A 23 2.89 -7.98 -8.20
C ALA A 23 1.72 -8.93 -8.54
N GLU A 24 1.43 -9.06 -9.83
CA GLU A 24 0.27 -9.82 -10.33
C GLU A 24 0.52 -11.32 -10.48
N SER A 25 1.79 -11.75 -10.58
CA SER A 25 2.16 -13.16 -10.66
C SER A 25 2.62 -13.71 -9.31
N LEU A 26 2.48 -15.03 -9.11
CA LEU A 26 2.92 -15.72 -7.89
C LEU A 26 4.41 -15.44 -7.59
N PHE A 27 5.28 -15.50 -8.59
CA PHE A 27 6.71 -15.23 -8.40
C PHE A 27 7.01 -13.76 -8.06
N ALA A 28 6.28 -12.81 -8.69
CA ALA A 28 6.41 -11.40 -8.33
C ALA A 28 5.95 -11.16 -6.89
N ARG A 29 4.88 -11.83 -6.46
CA ARG A 29 4.33 -11.76 -5.11
C ARG A 29 5.30 -12.31 -4.06
N LEU A 30 5.83 -13.53 -4.26
CA LEU A 30 6.81 -14.13 -3.36
C LEU A 30 8.07 -13.26 -3.22
N ARG A 31 8.54 -12.69 -4.34
CA ARG A 31 9.67 -11.75 -4.33
C ARG A 31 9.34 -10.52 -3.49
N ARG A 32 8.18 -9.90 -3.73
CA ARG A 32 7.74 -8.71 -3.02
C ARG A 32 7.53 -8.96 -1.53
N GLN A 33 6.94 -10.08 -1.14
CA GLN A 33 6.82 -10.49 0.27
C GLN A 33 8.18 -10.61 0.93
N ARG A 34 9.15 -11.28 0.29
CA ARG A 34 10.53 -11.38 0.81
C ARG A 34 11.18 -10.02 0.96
N THR A 35 10.99 -9.14 -0.01
CA THR A 35 11.51 -7.77 0.03
C THR A 35 10.89 -6.95 1.16
N LEU A 36 9.58 -7.08 1.41
CA LEU A 36 8.90 -6.41 2.53
C LEU A 36 9.38 -6.92 3.90
N LEU A 37 9.62 -8.22 4.03
CA LEU A 37 10.19 -8.79 5.25
C LEU A 37 11.63 -8.32 5.47
N ALA A 38 12.45 -8.28 4.41
CA ALA A 38 13.81 -7.74 4.47
C ALA A 38 13.81 -6.24 4.83
N ALA A 39 12.84 -5.48 4.33
CA ALA A 39 12.65 -4.08 4.73
C ALA A 39 12.27 -3.95 6.21
N ALA A 40 11.42 -4.83 6.72
CA ALA A 40 11.09 -4.87 8.13
C ALA A 40 12.29 -5.26 9.01
N ASP A 41 13.15 -6.18 8.56
CA ASP A 41 14.39 -6.55 9.24
C ASP A 41 15.38 -5.39 9.30
N ALA A 42 15.60 -4.70 8.18
CA ALA A 42 16.51 -3.55 8.11
C ALA A 42 16.06 -2.41 9.02
N LEU A 43 14.76 -2.06 9.00
CA LEU A 43 14.20 -1.03 9.89
C LEU A 43 14.38 -1.37 11.37
N ALA A 44 14.21 -2.64 11.75
CA ALA A 44 14.44 -3.09 13.13
C ALA A 44 15.91 -2.98 13.54
N GLN A 45 16.84 -3.37 12.66
CA GLN A 45 18.28 -3.31 12.94
C GLN A 45 18.80 -1.88 13.13
N GLU A 46 18.20 -0.91 12.43
CA GLU A 46 18.55 0.50 12.56
C GLU A 46 17.94 1.18 13.81
N GLY A 47 17.19 0.44 14.64
CA GLY A 47 16.47 0.98 15.79
C GLY A 47 15.33 1.94 15.37
N LEU A 48 14.93 1.87 14.11
CA LEU A 48 13.94 2.74 13.50
C LEU A 48 12.56 2.09 13.59
N GLY A 49 11.94 2.30 14.74
CA GLY A 49 10.52 2.14 14.91
C GLY A 49 10.03 0.70 14.86
N ASP A 50 9.96 0.11 16.06
CA ASP A 50 9.22 -1.11 16.35
C ASP A 50 7.84 -1.12 15.70
N LEU A 51 7.18 0.03 15.59
CA LEU A 51 5.88 0.15 14.95
C LEU A 51 5.93 -0.19 13.45
N TRP A 52 6.94 0.27 12.71
CA TRP A 52 7.07 0.05 11.26
C TRP A 52 7.47 -1.38 10.93
N SER A 53 8.48 -1.91 11.62
CA SER A 53 8.90 -3.30 11.45
C SER A 53 7.76 -4.25 11.80
N ARG A 54 7.04 -4.00 12.92
CA ARG A 54 5.87 -4.80 13.30
C ARG A 54 4.75 -4.68 12.27
N ALA A 55 4.41 -3.49 11.81
CA ALA A 55 3.35 -3.31 10.82
C ALA A 55 3.68 -4.03 9.50
N LEU A 56 4.88 -3.86 8.94
CA LEU A 56 5.28 -4.55 7.71
C LEU A 56 5.24 -6.07 7.86
N ARG A 57 5.72 -6.62 8.99
CA ARG A 57 5.63 -8.06 9.26
C ARG A 57 4.20 -8.53 9.43
N ALA A 58 3.40 -7.83 10.23
CA ALA A 58 2.03 -8.19 10.52
C ALA A 58 1.18 -8.20 9.25
N TYR A 59 1.27 -7.15 8.43
CA TYR A 59 0.53 -7.06 7.18
C TYR A 59 1.06 -8.01 6.10
N THR A 60 2.38 -8.24 6.03
CA THR A 60 2.92 -9.24 5.10
C THR A 60 2.47 -10.65 5.48
N GLY A 61 2.47 -10.99 6.77
CA GLY A 61 1.95 -12.26 7.29
C GLY A 61 0.45 -12.42 7.07
N ALA A 62 -0.34 -11.38 7.36
CA ALA A 62 -1.79 -11.39 7.12
C ALA A 62 -2.14 -11.51 5.62
N SER A 63 -1.32 -10.97 4.73
CA SER A 63 -1.49 -11.10 3.27
C SER A 63 -1.21 -12.52 2.75
N ASP A 64 -0.45 -13.31 3.51
CA ASP A 64 -0.16 -14.71 3.17
C ASP A 64 -1.27 -15.67 3.64
N ARG A 65 -2.16 -15.20 4.52
CA ARG A 65 -3.24 -16.05 5.04
C ARG A 65 -4.24 -16.36 3.93
N VAL A 66 -4.35 -17.66 3.64
CA VAL A 66 -5.43 -18.24 2.85
C VAL A 66 -6.75 -17.92 3.53
N VAL A 67 -7.61 -17.17 2.87
CA VAL A 67 -8.96 -16.91 3.34
C VAL A 67 -9.87 -18.04 2.87
N SER A 68 -10.43 -18.81 3.80
CA SER A 68 -11.52 -19.73 3.46
C SER A 68 -12.74 -18.90 3.11
N VAL A 69 -13.14 -18.92 1.83
CA VAL A 69 -14.23 -18.10 1.30
C VAL A 69 -15.60 -18.56 1.82
N ASP A 70 -15.73 -19.83 2.21
CA ASP A 70 -17.02 -20.45 2.58
C ASP A 70 -17.08 -21.06 3.99
N GLY A 71 -16.07 -20.83 4.85
CA GLY A 71 -16.08 -21.30 6.24
C GLY A 71 -16.05 -22.82 6.44
N ASN A 72 -15.91 -23.60 5.35
CA ASN A 72 -15.77 -25.04 5.42
C ASN A 72 -14.28 -25.43 5.34
N ALA A 73 -13.77 -26.05 6.41
CA ALA A 73 -12.38 -26.49 6.49
C ALA A 73 -12.03 -27.56 5.44
N GLU A 74 -13.02 -28.32 4.95
CA GLU A 74 -12.82 -29.36 3.93
C GLU A 74 -12.84 -28.82 2.49
N ALA A 75 -13.33 -27.60 2.27
CA ALA A 75 -13.37 -26.92 0.97
C ALA A 75 -12.53 -25.64 0.99
N ALA A 76 -11.37 -25.69 1.66
CA ALA A 76 -10.45 -24.57 1.77
C ALA A 76 -9.99 -24.13 0.38
N THR A 77 -10.72 -23.20 -0.22
CA THR A 77 -10.33 -22.64 -1.50
C THR A 77 -9.19 -21.68 -1.23
N LEU A 78 -8.03 -21.93 -1.83
CA LEU A 78 -6.89 -21.03 -1.74
C LEU A 78 -7.32 -19.69 -2.35
N ALA A 79 -7.44 -18.63 -1.55
CA ALA A 79 -7.71 -17.30 -2.06
C ALA A 79 -6.53 -16.39 -1.73
N TRP A 80 -6.08 -15.61 -2.71
CA TRP A 80 -5.09 -14.56 -2.50
C TRP A 80 -5.70 -13.18 -2.73
N LEU A 81 -5.04 -12.15 -2.20
CA LEU A 81 -5.38 -10.77 -2.54
C LEU A 81 -4.80 -10.43 -3.91
N LYS A 82 -5.68 -10.22 -4.89
CA LYS A 82 -5.33 -9.62 -6.17
C LYS A 82 -5.04 -8.13 -5.95
N PRO A 83 -3.85 -7.63 -6.33
CA PRO A 83 -3.55 -6.21 -6.22
C PRO A 83 -4.49 -5.39 -7.11
N ARG A 84 -4.72 -4.14 -6.73
CA ARG A 84 -5.55 -3.19 -7.47
C ARG A 84 -4.76 -2.39 -8.51
N GLY A 85 -3.43 -2.37 -8.40
CA GLY A 85 -2.56 -1.68 -9.33
C GLY A 85 -1.60 -0.76 -8.60
N VAL A 86 -1.58 0.51 -9.03
CA VAL A 86 -0.91 1.59 -8.32
C VAL A 86 -1.91 2.25 -7.37
N ILE A 87 -1.53 2.47 -6.11
CA ILE A 87 -2.32 3.19 -5.12
C ILE A 87 -1.59 4.47 -4.75
N SER A 88 -2.26 5.61 -4.93
CA SER A 88 -1.78 6.91 -4.45
C SER A 88 -2.36 7.18 -3.07
N LEU A 89 -1.51 7.16 -2.03
CA LEU A 89 -1.88 7.51 -0.67
C LEU A 89 -1.56 8.98 -0.42
N LEU A 90 -2.59 9.76 -0.10
CA LEU A 90 -2.52 11.18 0.20
C LEU A 90 -2.84 11.36 1.68
N VAL A 91 -1.90 11.88 2.46
CA VAL A 91 -2.04 11.95 3.92
C VAL A 91 -2.28 13.40 4.36
N ALA A 92 -3.43 13.65 5.00
CA ALA A 92 -3.73 14.96 5.55
C ALA A 92 -2.78 15.34 6.71
N GLU A 93 -2.53 16.63 6.89
CA GLU A 93 -1.58 17.18 7.88
C GLU A 93 -1.85 16.71 9.32
N THR A 94 -3.09 16.39 9.65
CA THR A 94 -3.54 16.01 11.00
C THR A 94 -3.59 14.50 11.26
N CYS A 95 -3.21 13.66 10.29
CA CYS A 95 -3.20 12.21 10.48
C CYS A 95 -2.04 11.78 11.40
N ASP A 96 -2.27 10.77 12.23
CA ASP A 96 -1.19 10.18 13.00
C ASP A 96 -0.21 9.41 12.10
N ASP A 97 1.06 9.47 12.47
CA ASP A 97 2.12 8.78 11.74
C ASP A 97 1.89 7.25 11.82
N SER A 98 1.36 6.74 12.94
CA SER A 98 0.96 5.33 13.14
C SER A 98 -0.09 4.86 12.12
N ASP A 99 -1.15 5.64 11.87
CA ASP A 99 -2.15 5.30 10.86
C ASP A 99 -1.55 5.30 9.46
N THR A 100 -0.71 6.29 9.18
CA THR A 100 0.01 6.39 7.91
C THR A 100 0.85 5.13 7.65
N VAL A 101 1.52 4.61 8.69
CA VAL A 101 2.28 3.36 8.63
C VAL A 101 1.41 2.19 8.22
N GLU A 102 0.33 1.98 8.95
CA GLU A 102 -0.47 0.78 8.81
C GLU A 102 -1.14 0.73 7.43
N HIS A 103 -1.58 1.88 6.94
CA HIS A 103 -2.14 2.00 5.60
C HIS A 103 -1.10 1.81 4.50
N LEU A 104 0.10 2.37 4.66
CA LEU A 104 1.20 2.14 3.73
C LEU A 104 1.61 0.66 3.71
N ALA A 105 1.79 0.05 4.88
CA ALA A 105 2.14 -1.36 5.03
C ALA A 105 1.07 -2.28 4.45
N ALA A 106 -0.21 -2.01 4.70
CA ALA A 106 -1.32 -2.78 4.15
C ALA A 106 -1.43 -2.62 2.63
N ALA A 107 -1.23 -1.42 2.08
CA ALA A 107 -1.27 -1.19 0.64
C ALA A 107 -0.14 -1.95 -0.09
N LEU A 108 1.08 -1.91 0.46
CA LEU A 108 2.24 -2.64 -0.04
C LEU A 108 2.06 -4.16 0.12
N ALA A 109 1.58 -4.62 1.27
CA ALA A 109 1.33 -6.04 1.55
C ALA A 109 0.17 -6.61 0.71
N ALA A 110 -0.78 -5.78 0.27
CA ALA A 110 -1.77 -6.13 -0.75
C ALA A 110 -1.17 -6.22 -2.18
N MET A 111 0.16 -6.15 -2.30
CA MET A 111 0.95 -6.30 -3.54
C MET A 111 0.82 -5.18 -4.55
N ASN A 112 0.29 -4.03 -4.13
CA ASN A 112 0.24 -2.83 -4.98
C ASN A 112 1.63 -2.20 -5.13
N ALA A 113 1.77 -1.36 -6.15
CA ALA A 113 2.74 -0.26 -6.09
C ALA A 113 2.08 0.92 -5.37
N VAL A 114 2.83 1.65 -4.55
CA VAL A 114 2.30 2.73 -3.72
C VAL A 114 3.09 4.00 -3.96
N THR A 115 2.39 5.07 -4.32
CA THR A 115 2.92 6.42 -4.25
C THR A 115 2.37 7.09 -2.99
N LEU A 116 3.24 7.76 -2.24
CA LEU A 116 2.87 8.41 -0.98
C LEU A 116 3.12 9.91 -1.08
N THR A 117 2.11 10.71 -0.78
CA THR A 117 2.21 12.17 -0.72
C THR A 117 1.95 12.65 0.70
N LEU A 118 2.95 13.32 1.26
CA LEU A 118 2.97 13.85 2.61
C LEU A 118 3.28 15.35 2.56
N ASP A 119 2.82 16.08 3.58
CA ASP A 119 3.36 17.42 3.85
C ASP A 119 4.86 17.34 4.20
N GLU A 120 5.57 18.45 3.99
CA GLU A 120 7.02 18.50 4.15
C GLU A 120 7.47 18.17 5.59
N ALA A 121 6.72 18.62 6.60
CA ALA A 121 7.08 18.36 7.99
C ALA A 121 7.00 16.86 8.31
N ARG A 122 5.96 16.18 7.85
CA ARG A 122 5.82 14.73 7.98
C ARG A 122 6.83 13.97 7.13
N ALA A 123 7.08 14.39 5.89
CA ALA A 123 8.12 13.81 5.03
C ALA A 123 9.48 13.81 5.73
N ARG A 124 9.86 14.92 6.39
CA ARG A 124 11.10 14.99 7.19
C ARG A 124 11.06 14.08 8.42
N ARG A 125 9.93 13.98 9.14
CA ARG A 125 9.80 13.06 10.28
C ARG A 125 9.91 11.60 9.86
N LEU A 126 9.36 11.26 8.70
CA LEU A 126 9.33 9.91 8.14
C LEU A 126 10.51 9.60 7.21
N GLU A 127 11.43 10.55 7.00
CA GLU A 127 12.47 10.50 5.97
C GLU A 127 13.25 9.18 5.96
N ARG A 128 13.64 8.69 7.13
CA ARG A 128 14.44 7.46 7.24
C ARG A 128 13.68 6.23 6.75
N LEU A 129 12.38 6.12 7.09
CA LEU A 129 11.51 5.08 6.56
C LEU A 129 11.39 5.20 5.04
N LEU A 130 11.07 6.40 4.55
CA LEU A 130 10.80 6.63 3.13
C LEU A 130 12.03 6.26 2.30
N ARG A 131 13.23 6.59 2.78
CA ARG A 131 14.50 6.16 2.21
C ARG A 131 14.70 4.64 2.24
N ALA A 132 14.41 3.99 3.37
CA ALA A 132 14.52 2.53 3.49
C ALA A 132 13.58 1.81 2.52
N LEU A 133 12.32 2.24 2.42
CA LEU A 133 11.35 1.69 1.47
C LEU A 133 11.73 1.95 0.02
N ALA A 134 12.19 3.16 -0.30
CA ALA A 134 12.66 3.49 -1.66
C ALA A 134 13.88 2.66 -2.06
N THR A 135 14.75 2.33 -1.10
CA THR A 135 15.96 1.53 -1.36
C THR A 135 15.64 0.04 -1.47
N LEU A 136 14.82 -0.47 -0.54
CA LEU A 136 14.58 -1.91 -0.41
C LEU A 136 13.45 -2.38 -1.30
N VAL A 137 12.45 -1.54 -1.56
CA VAL A 137 11.27 -1.86 -2.38
C VAL A 137 11.12 -0.90 -3.58
N PRO A 138 12.18 -0.68 -4.38
CA PRO A 138 12.22 0.38 -5.41
C PRO A 138 11.18 0.19 -6.53
N ASP A 139 10.72 -1.04 -6.75
CA ASP A 139 9.72 -1.38 -7.78
C ASP A 139 8.27 -1.26 -7.28
N ALA A 140 8.06 -0.92 -6.01
CA ALA A 140 6.73 -0.88 -5.39
C ALA A 140 6.46 0.37 -4.55
N PHE A 141 7.45 1.23 -4.29
CA PHE A 141 7.27 2.40 -3.44
C PHE A 141 7.93 3.64 -4.03
N ALA A 142 7.22 4.76 -3.94
CA ALA A 142 7.77 6.09 -4.19
C ALA A 142 7.11 7.14 -3.30
N GLU A 143 7.90 8.08 -2.82
CA GLU A 143 7.41 9.31 -2.22
C GLU A 143 7.26 10.37 -3.31
N LEU A 144 6.12 11.06 -3.35
CA LEU A 144 5.86 12.18 -4.24
C LEU A 144 5.69 13.47 -3.42
N PRO A 145 6.20 14.61 -3.92
CA PRO A 145 6.01 15.89 -3.25
C PRO A 145 4.52 16.26 -3.17
N ALA A 146 4.12 16.90 -2.08
CA ALA A 146 2.82 17.54 -1.98
C ALA A 146 2.75 18.74 -2.93
N ALA A 147 2.21 18.53 -4.12
CA ALA A 147 1.93 19.58 -5.08
C ALA A 147 0.44 19.59 -5.45
N PRO A 148 -0.16 20.76 -5.75
CA PRO A 148 -1.57 20.88 -6.15
C PRO A 148 -1.96 20.05 -7.39
N HIS A 149 -0.96 19.57 -8.16
CA HIS A 149 -1.15 18.88 -9.43
C HIS A 149 -0.20 17.68 -9.60
N THR A 150 0.09 16.93 -8.53
CA THR A 150 0.87 15.71 -8.66
C THR A 150 0.19 14.77 -9.66
N HIS A 151 0.85 14.51 -10.79
CA HIS A 151 0.34 13.60 -11.82
C HIS A 151 0.44 12.17 -11.29
N TYR A 152 -0.70 11.52 -11.07
CA TYR A 152 -0.71 10.11 -10.70
C TYR A 152 -0.62 9.23 -11.96
N PRO A 153 0.05 8.06 -11.88
CA PRO A 153 0.10 7.13 -13.01
C PRO A 153 -1.29 6.77 -13.51
N ALA A 154 -1.47 6.63 -14.82
CA ALA A 154 -2.74 6.19 -15.40
C ALA A 154 -3.25 4.90 -14.71
N GLY A 155 -4.51 4.83 -14.29
CA GLY A 155 -5.03 3.66 -13.55
C GLY A 155 -4.56 3.54 -12.10
N ALA A 156 -3.89 4.56 -11.55
CA ALA A 156 -3.73 4.69 -10.11
C ALA A 156 -5.09 4.93 -9.45
N ALA A 157 -5.33 4.28 -8.33
CA ALA A 157 -6.44 4.60 -7.45
C ALA A 157 -5.99 5.57 -6.38
N THR A 158 -6.80 6.60 -6.10
CA THR A 158 -6.47 7.61 -5.09
C THR A 158 -7.16 7.31 -3.76
N ALA A 159 -6.36 7.30 -2.70
CA ALA A 159 -6.81 7.14 -1.32
C ALA A 159 -6.36 8.38 -0.51
N PHE A 160 -7.30 9.13 0.05
CA PHE A 160 -7.06 10.28 0.89
C PHE A 160 -7.31 9.92 2.36
N LEU A 161 -6.24 9.90 3.15
CA LEU A 161 -6.25 9.65 4.58
C LEU A 161 -6.50 10.97 5.31
N THR A 162 -7.52 10.96 6.17
CA THR A 162 -7.93 12.08 7.03
C THR A 162 -8.06 11.58 8.47
N PRO A 163 -8.17 12.48 9.46
CA PRO A 163 -8.37 12.07 10.84
C PRO A 163 -9.56 11.12 10.99
N GLY A 164 -9.29 9.86 11.30
CA GLY A 164 -10.29 8.82 11.50
C GLY A 164 -11.01 8.29 10.26
N LEU A 165 -10.71 8.79 9.05
CA LEU A 165 -11.38 8.36 7.82
C LEU A 165 -10.42 8.16 6.65
N LEU A 166 -10.69 7.12 5.85
CA LEU A 166 -10.09 6.89 4.54
C LEU A 166 -11.13 7.16 3.46
N TYR A 167 -10.85 8.12 2.57
CA TYR A 167 -11.61 8.39 1.36
C TYR A 167 -10.94 7.72 0.17
N ARG A 168 -11.72 7.12 -0.73
CA ARG A 168 -11.23 6.51 -1.97
C ARG A 168 -12.08 6.98 -3.14
N ASP A 169 -11.44 7.15 -4.28
CA ASP A 169 -12.13 7.45 -5.55
C ASP A 169 -13.11 6.33 -5.97
N TRP A 170 -12.79 5.07 -5.70
CA TRP A 170 -13.57 3.90 -6.16
C TRP A 170 -14.45 3.26 -5.09
N ALA A 171 -14.52 3.79 -3.87
CA ALA A 171 -15.32 3.21 -2.79
C ALA A 171 -15.79 4.22 -1.74
N PRO A 172 -16.86 3.91 -0.99
CA PRO A 172 -17.31 4.75 0.11
C PRO A 172 -16.22 5.01 1.14
N PRO A 173 -16.31 6.14 1.88
CA PRO A 173 -15.44 6.43 3.00
C PRO A 173 -15.48 5.31 4.03
N LYS A 174 -14.35 4.99 4.64
CA LYS A 174 -14.26 3.97 5.70
C LYS A 174 -13.65 4.57 6.97
N VAL A 175 -14.27 4.25 8.10
CA VAL A 175 -13.75 4.58 9.43
C VAL A 175 -12.46 3.80 9.69
N LEU A 176 -11.45 4.51 10.15
CA LEU A 176 -10.17 3.93 10.53
C LEU A 176 -10.32 3.29 11.92
N PRO A 177 -10.06 1.98 12.07
CA PRO A 177 -9.96 1.37 13.38
C PRO A 177 -8.76 1.97 14.14
N VAL A 178 -8.88 2.09 15.45
CA VAL A 178 -7.79 2.54 16.34
C VAL A 178 -6.68 1.46 16.40
N HIS A 179 -5.46 1.84 16.75
CA HIS A 179 -4.26 1.00 16.80
C HIS A 179 -4.40 -0.32 17.59
N ASP A 180 -3.50 -1.26 17.32
CA ASP A 180 -3.49 -2.66 17.80
C ASP A 180 -4.59 -3.55 17.20
N ARG A 181 -4.69 -3.51 15.87
CA ARG A 181 -5.60 -4.38 15.12
C ARG A 181 -5.32 -5.86 15.37
N ASP A 182 -6.35 -6.67 15.54
CA ASP A 182 -6.19 -8.12 15.49
C ASP A 182 -5.96 -8.63 14.05
N ASP A 183 -5.85 -9.94 13.87
CA ASP A 183 -5.60 -10.51 12.55
C ASP A 183 -6.77 -10.34 11.57
N ASP A 184 -8.01 -10.37 12.06
CA ASP A 184 -9.20 -10.21 11.24
C ASP A 184 -9.36 -8.76 10.80
N GLU A 185 -9.07 -7.81 11.68
CA GLU A 185 -9.02 -6.38 11.40
C GLU A 185 -7.89 -6.02 10.43
N ARG A 186 -6.72 -6.69 10.55
CA ARG A 186 -5.62 -6.55 9.57
C ARG A 186 -6.03 -7.06 8.20
N LEU A 187 -6.68 -8.23 8.13
CA LEU A 187 -7.22 -8.76 6.88
C LEU A 187 -8.30 -7.83 6.30
N ALA A 188 -9.15 -7.26 7.16
CA ALA A 188 -10.16 -6.27 6.77
C ALA A 188 -9.54 -4.95 6.25
N LEU A 189 -8.34 -4.58 6.70
CA LEU A 189 -7.59 -3.46 6.13
C LEU A 189 -6.93 -3.85 4.80
N LEU A 190 -6.29 -5.02 4.71
CA LEU A 190 -5.66 -5.51 3.47
C LEU A 190 -6.66 -5.60 2.32
N THR A 191 -7.88 -6.08 2.59
CA THR A 191 -8.97 -6.15 1.59
C THR A 191 -9.46 -4.79 1.12
N LEU A 192 -9.11 -3.68 1.80
CA LEU A 192 -9.32 -2.33 1.26
C LEU A 192 -8.37 -2.01 0.10
N TYR A 193 -7.20 -2.62 0.08
CA TYR A 193 -6.17 -2.36 -0.92
C TYR A 193 -6.05 -3.49 -1.95
N GLY A 194 -6.59 -4.67 -1.66
CA GLY A 194 -6.70 -5.78 -2.59
C GLY A 194 -8.14 -6.09 -3.01
N ARG A 195 -8.30 -7.09 -3.86
CA ARG A 195 -9.57 -7.81 -4.08
C ARG A 195 -9.32 -9.27 -3.72
N ILE A 196 -10.24 -9.92 -3.01
CA ILE A 196 -10.14 -11.36 -2.77
C ILE A 196 -10.32 -12.05 -4.13
N HIS A 197 -9.32 -12.83 -4.53
CA HIS A 197 -9.39 -13.67 -5.71
C HIS A 197 -9.32 -15.11 -5.27
N GLN A 198 -10.41 -15.82 -5.51
CA GLN A 198 -10.52 -17.26 -5.29
C GLN A 198 -9.71 -17.98 -6.37
N LEU A 199 -8.78 -18.86 -5.98
CA LEU A 199 -8.15 -19.77 -6.92
C LEU A 199 -9.11 -20.94 -7.13
N ASP A 200 -9.57 -21.12 -8.36
CA ASP A 200 -10.18 -22.38 -8.76
C ASP A 200 -9.10 -23.47 -8.72
N VAL A 201 -9.01 -24.19 -7.60
CA VAL A 201 -8.22 -25.43 -7.52
C VAL A 201 -9.04 -26.50 -8.24
N ARG A 202 -8.93 -26.57 -9.57
CA ARG A 202 -9.47 -27.71 -10.31
C ARG A 202 -8.67 -28.95 -9.92
N SER A 203 -9.32 -29.87 -9.21
CA SER A 203 -8.88 -31.25 -8.99
C SER A 203 -8.83 -32.04 -10.29
#